data_AF-A0A507ECZ1-F1
#
_entry.id   AF-A0A507ECZ1-F1
#
_cell.length_a   1.000
_cell.length_b   1.000
_cell.length_c   1.000
_cell.angle_alpha   90.00
_cell.angle_beta   90.00
_cell.angle_gamma   90.00
#
_symmetry.space_group_name_H-M   'P 1'
#
loop_
_entity.id
_entity.type
_entity.pdbx_description
1 polymer ?
#
loop_
_entity_poly.entity_id
_entity_poly.type
_entity_poly.pdbx_seq_one_letter_code
_entity_poly.pdbx_strand_id
1 'polypeptide(L)'
;MSNPPQPQPHRTSLLSLPRRVFSYLHATTSHYGPAWLVLSTLLSWSNLLLIYLYLHTTHHDVTHLVRSWNLGPNVESVAQKGGLFALAVVVNKLLSPLRFVVCLAILRGGAAPVVNTWIEERRNRWRAWRGLPPLPTTAKEDDKVV
;
A
#
# COMPACT_ATOMS: atom_id res chain seq x y z
N MET A 1 -37.64 -34.13 -36.62
CA MET A 1 -36.24 -33.67 -36.78
C MET A 1 -36.07 -32.44 -35.90
N SER A 2 -35.58 -32.62 -34.68
CA SER A 2 -35.31 -31.56 -33.70
C SER A 2 -33.83 -31.19 -33.78
N ASN A 3 -33.52 -29.92 -34.01
CA ASN A 3 -32.14 -29.41 -34.02
C ASN A 3 -31.47 -29.66 -32.66
N PRO A 4 -30.18 -30.05 -32.63
CA PRO A 4 -29.44 -30.16 -31.38
C PRO A 4 -29.28 -28.77 -30.74
N PRO A 5 -29.33 -28.67 -29.39
CA PRO A 5 -29.16 -27.40 -28.70
C PRO A 5 -27.75 -26.85 -28.92
N GLN A 6 -27.67 -25.59 -29.37
CA GLN A 6 -26.40 -24.88 -29.50
C GLN A 6 -25.70 -24.79 -28.12
N PRO A 7 -24.38 -25.03 -28.05
CA PRO A 7 -23.60 -24.79 -26.84
C PRO A 7 -23.58 -23.28 -26.55
N GLN A 8 -24.10 -22.89 -25.39
CA GLN A 8 -23.99 -21.51 -24.91
C GLN A 8 -22.51 -21.12 -24.76
N PRO A 9 -22.12 -19.89 -25.15
CA PRO A 9 -20.75 -19.45 -25.03
C PRO A 9 -20.37 -19.39 -23.55
N HIS A 10 -19.31 -20.11 -23.19
CA HIS A 10 -18.63 -19.98 -21.91
C HIS A 10 -18.30 -18.50 -21.67
N ARG A 11 -19.16 -17.80 -20.91
CA ARG A 11 -18.82 -16.53 -20.25
C ARG A 11 -17.77 -16.85 -19.19
N THR A 12 -16.53 -17.00 -19.63
CA THR A 12 -15.36 -17.07 -18.76
C THR A 12 -15.24 -15.77 -17.97
N SER A 13 -15.71 -15.81 -16.72
CA SER A 13 -14.89 -15.54 -15.53
C SER A 13 -14.21 -14.18 -15.35
N LEU A 14 -14.45 -13.15 -16.16
CA LEU A 14 -13.79 -11.84 -15.97
C LEU A 14 -14.28 -11.07 -14.72
N LEU A 15 -15.43 -11.43 -14.15
CA LEU A 15 -15.95 -10.86 -12.91
C LEU A 15 -15.41 -11.54 -11.63
N SER A 16 -14.62 -12.60 -11.74
CA SER A 16 -14.11 -13.38 -10.59
C SER A 16 -12.74 -12.93 -10.08
N LEU A 17 -11.95 -12.29 -10.92
CA LEU A 17 -10.66 -11.69 -10.60
C LEU A 17 -10.72 -10.69 -9.42
N PRO A 18 -11.65 -9.70 -9.40
CA PRO A 18 -11.69 -8.74 -8.30
C PRO A 18 -12.04 -9.40 -6.96
N ARG A 19 -12.88 -10.45 -6.96
CA ARG A 19 -13.22 -11.18 -5.74
C ARG A 19 -12.04 -11.94 -5.15
N ARG A 20 -11.27 -12.66 -5.98
CA ARG A 20 -10.09 -13.42 -5.51
C ARG A 20 -8.99 -12.52 -4.97
N VAL A 21 -8.72 -11.42 -5.67
CA VAL A 21 -7.76 -10.42 -5.22
C VAL A 21 -8.24 -9.79 -3.92
N PHE A 22 -9.50 -9.36 -3.84
CA PHE A 22 -10.06 -8.79 -2.61
C PHE A 22 -10.01 -9.76 -1.43
N SER A 23 -10.37 -11.03 -1.61
CA SER A 23 -10.28 -12.04 -0.54
C SER A 23 -8.84 -12.29 -0.10
N TYR A 24 -7.90 -12.33 -1.04
CA TYR A 24 -6.48 -12.47 -0.72
C TYR A 24 -5.96 -11.26 0.05
N LEU A 25 -6.34 -10.05 -0.37
CA LEU A 25 -5.97 -8.83 0.32
C LEU A 25 -6.59 -8.74 1.70
N HIS A 26 -7.86 -9.08 1.84
CA HIS A 26 -8.53 -9.12 3.12
C HIS A 26 -7.84 -10.11 4.07
N ALA A 27 -7.56 -11.33 3.62
CA ALA A 27 -6.84 -12.34 4.39
C ALA A 27 -5.43 -11.86 4.80
N THR A 28 -4.74 -11.17 3.89
CA THR A 28 -3.41 -10.64 4.14
C THR A 28 -3.44 -9.48 5.14
N THR A 29 -4.41 -8.58 5.02
CA THR A 29 -4.61 -7.48 5.97
C THR A 29 -5.08 -7.95 7.33
N SER A 30 -5.89 -9.02 7.41
CA SER A 30 -6.27 -9.60 8.70
C SER A 30 -5.09 -10.34 9.34
N HIS A 31 -4.26 -11.01 8.56
CA HIS A 31 -3.10 -11.75 9.05
C HIS A 31 -1.97 -10.82 9.53
N TYR A 32 -1.70 -9.72 8.82
CA TYR A 32 -0.65 -8.78 9.20
C TYR A 32 -1.15 -7.59 10.03
N GLY A 33 -2.46 -7.38 10.10
CA GLY A 33 -3.11 -6.47 11.03
C GLY A 33 -2.53 -5.03 11.00
N PRO A 34 -2.23 -4.43 12.16
CA PRO A 34 -1.74 -3.05 12.25
C PRO A 34 -0.38 -2.82 11.57
N ALA A 35 0.48 -3.85 11.49
CA ALA A 35 1.79 -3.73 10.84
C ALA A 35 1.67 -3.38 9.36
N TRP A 36 0.65 -3.90 8.66
CA TRP A 36 0.36 -3.55 7.27
C TRP A 36 0.11 -2.04 7.11
N LEU A 37 -0.71 -1.45 7.98
CA LEU A 37 -1.06 -0.03 7.93
C LEU A 37 0.15 0.85 8.22
N VAL A 38 0.93 0.51 9.25
CA VAL A 38 2.12 1.27 9.62
C VAL A 38 3.17 1.21 8.51
N LEU A 39 3.44 0.03 7.97
CA LEU A 39 4.46 -0.17 6.94
C LEU A 39 4.07 0.54 5.63
N SER A 40 2.83 0.39 5.18
CA SER A 40 2.33 1.08 3.98
C SER A 40 2.34 2.60 4.12
N THR A 41 2.03 3.12 5.32
CA THR A 41 2.07 4.55 5.61
C THR A 41 3.52 5.07 5.61
N LEU A 42 4.43 4.38 6.31
CA LEU A 42 5.86 4.75 6.32
C LEU A 42 6.48 4.71 4.92
N LEU A 43 6.15 3.69 4.12
CA LEU A 43 6.61 3.59 2.73
C LEU A 43 6.03 4.73 1.87
N SER A 44 4.80 5.16 2.15
CA SER A 44 4.16 6.27 1.45
C SER A 44 4.80 7.62 1.77
N TRP A 45 5.13 7.86 3.04
CA TRP A 45 5.78 9.09 3.47
C TRP A 45 7.24 9.17 3.03
N SER A 46 7.99 8.07 3.14
CA SER A 46 9.37 8.01 2.67
C SER A 46 9.47 8.21 1.16
N ASN A 47 8.62 7.57 0.36
CA ASN A 47 8.60 7.82 -1.09
C ASN A 47 8.20 9.25 -1.44
N LEU A 48 7.19 9.82 -0.77
CA LEU A 48 6.81 11.21 -0.99
C LEU A 48 8.00 12.14 -0.72
N LEU A 49 8.68 11.93 0.41
CA LEU A 49 9.84 12.72 0.80
C LEU A 49 10.99 12.56 -0.20
N LEU A 50 11.31 11.34 -0.62
CA LEU A 50 12.37 11.07 -1.59
C LEU A 50 12.08 11.70 -2.96
N ILE A 51 10.84 11.59 -3.45
CA ILE A 51 10.41 12.22 -4.70
C ILE A 51 10.50 13.73 -4.58
N TYR A 52 10.00 14.29 -3.47
CA TYR A 52 10.04 15.72 -3.24
C TYR A 52 11.49 16.24 -3.17
N LEU A 53 12.36 15.58 -2.41
CA LEU A 53 13.78 15.91 -2.31
C LEU A 53 14.50 15.75 -3.65
N TYR A 54 14.21 14.69 -4.40
CA TYR A 54 14.76 14.48 -5.74
C TYR A 54 14.39 15.65 -6.65
N LEU A 55 13.10 15.99 -6.75
CA LEU A 55 12.61 17.10 -7.57
C LEU A 55 13.16 18.46 -7.11
N HIS A 56 13.29 18.66 -5.80
CA HIS A 56 13.85 19.87 -5.21
C HIS A 56 15.35 20.02 -5.51
N THR A 57 16.12 18.93 -5.44
CA THR A 57 17.58 18.95 -5.65
C THR A 57 17.99 19.00 -7.11
N THR A 58 17.20 18.41 -8.03
CA THR A 58 17.52 18.43 -9.46
C THR A 58 17.13 19.73 -10.17
N HIS A 59 16.45 20.67 -9.50
CA HIS A 59 15.95 21.92 -10.09
C HIS A 59 15.24 21.71 -11.44
N HIS A 60 14.63 20.54 -11.65
CA HIS A 60 14.01 20.23 -12.92
C HIS A 60 12.75 21.07 -13.09
N ASP A 61 12.64 21.69 -14.27
CA ASP A 61 11.42 22.36 -14.68
C ASP A 61 10.29 21.32 -14.72
N VAL A 62 9.34 21.49 -13.80
CA VAL A 62 8.25 20.55 -13.50
C VAL A 62 7.49 20.20 -14.78
N THR A 63 7.38 21.17 -15.68
CA THR A 63 6.71 21.09 -16.97
C THR A 63 7.45 20.17 -17.95
N HIS A 64 8.78 20.21 -17.97
CA HIS A 64 9.60 19.34 -18.82
C HIS A 64 9.56 17.88 -18.37
N LEU A 65 9.56 17.64 -17.05
CA LEU A 65 9.51 16.29 -16.50
C LEU A 65 8.16 15.61 -16.78
N VAL A 66 7.06 16.36 -16.67
CA VAL A 66 5.71 15.85 -16.97
C VAL A 66 5.56 15.53 -18.45
N ARG A 67 6.12 16.36 -19.33
CA ARG A 67 6.14 16.12 -20.78
C ARG A 67 7.00 14.92 -21.17
N SER A 68 8.17 14.75 -20.56
CA SER A 68 9.05 13.61 -20.87
C SER A 68 8.45 12.27 -20.46
N TRP A 69 7.63 12.26 -19.41
CA TRP A 69 6.93 11.06 -18.95
C TRP A 69 5.54 10.87 -19.59
N ASN A 70 5.13 11.78 -20.47
CA ASN A 70 3.85 11.75 -21.17
C ASN A 70 2.65 11.49 -20.23
N LEU A 71 2.66 12.11 -19.04
CA LEU A 71 1.65 11.88 -17.98
C LEU A 71 0.29 12.52 -18.30
N GLY A 72 0.18 13.19 -19.45
CA GLY A 72 -1.04 13.81 -19.95
C GLY A 72 -1.27 15.24 -19.44
N PRO A 73 -2.18 15.97 -20.11
CA PRO A 73 -2.39 17.41 -19.89
C PRO A 73 -2.92 17.75 -18.49
N ASN A 74 -3.64 16.82 -17.85
CA ASN A 74 -4.18 17.02 -16.51
C ASN A 74 -3.08 17.12 -15.44
N VAL A 75 -2.03 16.30 -15.56
CA VAL A 75 -0.90 16.30 -14.62
C VAL A 75 -0.02 17.54 -14.85
N GLU A 76 0.11 17.99 -16.10
CA GLU A 76 0.81 19.24 -16.44
C GLU A 76 0.09 20.45 -15.83
N SER A 77 -1.24 20.50 -15.92
CA SER A 77 -2.07 21.53 -15.27
C SER A 77 -1.90 21.54 -13.74
N VAL A 78 -1.87 20.37 -13.10
CA VAL A 78 -1.68 20.24 -11.64
C VAL A 78 -0.28 20.67 -11.23
N ALA A 79 0.73 20.32 -12.01
CA ALA A 79 2.12 20.73 -11.80
C ALA A 79 2.29 22.26 -11.93
N GLN A 80 1.66 22.88 -12.93
CA GLN A 80 1.73 24.33 -13.14
C GLN A 80 1.04 25.12 -12.02
N LYS A 81 -0.09 24.63 -11.49
CA LYS A 81 -0.85 25.32 -10.43
C LYS A 81 -0.35 25.02 -9.02
N GLY A 82 0.07 23.78 -8.77
CA GLY A 82 0.43 23.30 -7.44
C GLY A 82 1.94 23.14 -7.19
N GLY A 83 2.76 23.41 -8.22
CA GLY A 83 4.22 23.36 -8.14
C GLY A 83 4.80 21.97 -7.87
N LEU A 84 6.05 21.96 -7.38
CA LEU A 84 6.81 20.74 -7.09
C LEU A 84 6.12 19.80 -6.10
N PHE A 85 5.42 20.35 -5.11
CA PHE A 85 4.72 19.55 -4.10
C PHE A 85 3.54 18.78 -4.70
N ALA A 86 2.70 19.42 -5.51
CA ALA A 86 1.57 18.76 -6.14
C ALA A 86 2.03 17.67 -7.11
N LEU A 87 3.10 17.91 -7.87
CA LEU A 87 3.70 16.88 -8.72
C LEU A 87 4.18 15.68 -7.87
N ALA A 88 4.89 15.93 -6.77
CA ALA A 88 5.37 14.87 -5.88
C ALA A 88 4.21 14.02 -5.33
N VAL A 89 3.09 14.63 -4.97
CA VAL A 89 1.89 13.92 -4.53
C VAL A 89 1.31 13.04 -5.65
N VAL A 90 1.18 13.57 -6.86
CA VAL A 90 0.65 12.82 -8.02
C VAL A 90 1.55 11.64 -8.35
N VAL A 91 2.87 11.83 -8.43
CA VAL A 91 3.83 10.75 -8.68
C VAL A 91 3.79 9.72 -7.56
N ASN A 92 3.72 10.14 -6.29
CA ASN A 92 3.61 9.23 -5.16
C ASN A 92 2.31 8.38 -5.23
N LYS A 93 1.22 8.95 -5.76
CA LYS A 93 -0.04 8.21 -6.00
C LYS A 93 0.08 7.25 -7.18
N LEU A 94 0.76 7.63 -8.26
CA LEU A 94 1.03 6.75 -9.40
C LEU A 94 1.87 5.53 -8.98
N LEU A 95 2.79 5.69 -8.03
CA LEU A 95 3.59 4.60 -7.47
C LEU A 95 2.82 3.75 -6.45
N SER A 96 1.56 4.05 -6.15
CA SER A 96 0.78 3.30 -5.15
C SER A 96 0.68 1.80 -5.40
N PRO A 97 0.42 1.31 -6.63
CA PRO A 97 0.41 -0.13 -6.92
C PRO A 97 1.77 -0.79 -6.70
N LEU A 98 2.87 -0.11 -7.06
CA LEU A 98 4.23 -0.63 -6.85
C LEU A 98 4.55 -0.72 -5.36
N ARG A 99 4.24 0.34 -4.59
CA ARG A 99 4.42 0.35 -3.13
C ARG A 99 3.64 -0.78 -2.45
N PHE A 100 2.46 -1.07 -2.97
CA PHE A 100 1.64 -2.16 -2.47
C PHE A 100 2.31 -3.53 -2.63
N VAL A 101 2.88 -3.79 -3.81
CA VAL A 101 3.65 -5.02 -4.08
C VAL A 101 4.89 -5.11 -3.19
N VAL A 102 5.63 -4.01 -3.06
CA VAL A 102 6.81 -3.94 -2.19
C VAL A 102 6.43 -4.18 -0.72
N CYS A 103 5.34 -3.59 -0.24
CA CYS A 103 4.83 -3.77 1.11
C CYS A 103 4.48 -5.24 1.39
N LEU A 104 3.83 -5.92 0.43
CA LEU A 104 3.55 -7.36 0.53
C LEU A 104 4.83 -8.21 0.59
N ALA A 105 5.83 -7.86 -0.23
CA ALA A 105 7.11 -8.56 -0.24
C ALA A 105 7.86 -8.41 1.11
N ILE A 106 7.89 -7.20 1.68
CA ILE A 106 8.53 -6.93 2.97
C ILE A 106 7.83 -7.68 4.10
N LEU A 107 6.49 -7.70 4.12
CA LEU A 107 5.73 -8.43 5.14
C LEU A 107 5.93 -9.94 5.05
N ARG A 108 5.97 -10.48 3.83
CA ARG A 108 6.28 -11.91 3.61
C ARG A 108 7.73 -12.25 3.98
N GLY A 109 8.65 -11.28 3.87
CA GLY A 109 10.06 -11.41 4.27
C GLY A 109 10.30 -11.42 5.78
N GLY A 110 9.25 -11.46 6.63
CA GLY A 110 9.39 -11.53 8.08
C GLY A 110 9.43 -10.19 8.80
N ALA A 111 9.14 -9.07 8.12
CA ALA A 111 9.03 -7.78 8.80
C ALA A 111 7.77 -7.66 9.68
N ALA A 112 6.72 -8.43 9.38
CA ALA A 112 5.47 -8.41 10.13
C ALA A 112 5.62 -8.66 11.64
N PRO A 113 6.31 -9.73 12.11
CA PRO A 113 6.51 -9.95 13.54
C PRO A 113 7.29 -8.81 14.21
N VAL A 114 8.32 -8.29 13.55
CA VAL A 114 9.16 -7.18 14.07
C VAL A 114 8.35 -5.89 14.23
N VAL A 115 7.51 -5.57 13.25
CA VAL A 115 6.66 -4.38 13.31
C VAL A 115 5.57 -4.55 14.36
N ASN A 116 4.99 -5.74 14.50
CA ASN A 116 3.98 -6.00 15.52
C ASN A 116 4.53 -5.87 16.94
N THR A 117 5.71 -6.44 17.24
CA THR A 117 6.34 -6.28 18.57
C THR A 117 6.69 -4.82 18.85
N TRP A 118 7.18 -4.08 17.86
CA TRP A 118 7.45 -2.64 18.00
C TRP A 118 6.16 -1.83 18.30
N ILE A 119 5.05 -2.16 17.65
CA ILE A 119 3.74 -1.53 17.91
C ILE A 119 3.29 -1.83 19.33
N GLU A 120 3.40 -3.09 19.78
CA GLU A 120 3.04 -3.50 21.14
C GLU A 120 3.87 -2.77 22.19
N GLU A 121 5.19 -2.67 22.00
CA GLU A 121 6.09 -1.93 22.89
C GLU A 121 5.74 -0.44 22.97
N ARG A 122 5.47 0.21 21.83
CA ARG A 122 5.07 1.63 21.83
C ARG A 122 3.71 1.83 22.51
N ARG A 123 2.74 0.96 22.24
CA ARG A 123 1.43 0.99 22.88
C ARG A 123 1.56 0.84 24.39
N ASN A 124 2.37 -0.11 24.86
CA ASN A 124 2.57 -0.38 26.28
C ASN A 124 3.33 0.76 26.97
N ARG A 125 4.35 1.35 26.33
CA ARG A 125 5.01 2.57 26.85
C ARG A 125 4.04 3.73 27.01
N TRP A 126 3.17 3.95 26.04
CA TRP A 126 2.17 5.02 26.12
C TRP A 126 1.11 4.76 27.20
N ARG A 127 0.70 3.49 27.39
CA ARG A 127 -0.18 3.10 28.51
C ARG A 127 0.49 3.31 29.86
N ALA A 128 1.76 2.92 30.00
CA ALA A 128 2.54 3.13 31.21
C ALA A 128 2.67 4.62 31.56
N TRP A 129 2.90 5.48 30.56
CA TRP A 129 2.91 6.93 30.76
C TRP A 129 1.56 7.48 31.27
N ARG A 130 0.45 6.80 30.93
CA ARG A 130 -0.90 7.12 31.44
C ARG A 130 -1.30 6.35 32.70
N GLY A 131 -0.37 5.63 33.34
CA GLY A 131 -0.64 4.84 34.54
C GLY A 131 -1.53 3.61 34.30
N LEU A 132 -1.70 3.19 33.04
CA LEU A 132 -2.51 2.03 32.66
C LEU A 132 -1.67 0.75 32.57
N PRO A 133 -2.21 -0.42 32.96
CA PRO A 133 -1.50 -1.69 32.83
C PRO A 133 -1.24 -2.06 31.36
N PRO A 134 -0.17 -2.83 31.08
CA PRO A 134 0.14 -3.31 29.74
C PRO A 134 -0.94 -4.27 29.23
N LEU A 135 -1.17 -4.26 27.93
CA LEU A 135 -2.09 -5.19 27.29
C LEU A 135 -1.39 -6.53 27.03
N PRO A 136 -2.13 -7.66 27.08
CA PRO A 136 -1.57 -8.96 26.72
C PRO A 136 -1.01 -8.92 25.29
N THR A 137 0.14 -9.57 25.13
CA THR A 137 0.83 -9.74 23.85
C THR A 137 0.01 -10.66 22.96
N THR A 138 -0.27 -10.27 21.72
CA THR A 138 -0.99 -11.14 20.76
C THR A 138 -0.15 -12.35 20.34
N ALA A 139 1.16 -12.34 20.62
CA ALA A 139 2.09 -13.40 20.24
C ALA A 139 2.02 -14.68 21.10
N LYS A 140 1.33 -14.70 22.25
CA LYS A 140 1.33 -15.86 23.16
C LYS A 140 0.28 -16.93 22.87
N GLU A 141 -0.64 -16.70 21.94
CA GLU A 141 -1.73 -17.65 21.66
C GLU A 141 -1.46 -18.55 20.46
N ASP A 142 -0.69 -18.11 19.47
CA ASP A 142 -0.42 -18.90 18.26
C ASP A 142 0.61 -20.04 18.46
N ASP A 143 1.41 -20.00 19.54
CA ASP A 143 2.34 -21.09 19.92
C ASP A 143 1.64 -22.31 20.56
N LYS A 144 0.31 -22.29 20.70
CA LYS A 144 -0.47 -23.41 21.24
C LYS A 144 -1.23 -24.23 20.21
N VAL A 145 -1.09 -23.93 18.92
CA VAL A 145 -1.66 -24.75 17.84
C VAL A 145 -0.54 -25.53 17.17
N VAL A 146 -0.14 -26.62 17.84
CA VAL A 146 0.62 -27.74 17.24
C VAL A 146 -0.39 -28.79 16.79
#